data_AF-A0A971YQS0-F1
#
_entry.id   AF-A0A971YQS0-F1
#
_cell.length_a   1.000
_cell.length_b   1.000
_cell.length_c   1.000
_cell.angle_alpha   90.00
_cell.angle_beta   90.00
_cell.angle_gamma   90.00
#
_symmetry.space_group_name_H-M   'P 1'
#
loop_
_entity.id
_entity.type
_entity.pdbx_description
1 polymer ?
#
loop_
_entity_poly.entity_id
_entity_poly.type
_entity_poly.pdbx_seq_one_letter_code
_entity_poly.pdbx_strand_id
1 'polypeptide(L)'
;MEVSVELAGSDLARDYQLAPDDGIIVRPTPVSLGDEVQVEYRGLLAQSGAEEVYLHFGFGRSDWTYVQDIPMEKSPDGTWTAVVQVEEAGRFNFCFRDNANNWDNNNGRNWSYEIHGDGEFH
;
A
#
# COMPACT_ATOMS: atom_id res chain seq x y z
N MET A 1 36.85 -14.87 -25.18
CA MET A 1 36.43 -15.94 -24.25
C MET A 1 37.31 -15.75 -23.04
N GLU A 2 36.81 -15.37 -21.88
CA GLU A 2 35.68 -15.97 -21.17
C GLU A 2 34.75 -14.92 -20.54
N VAL A 3 33.54 -15.37 -20.22
CA VAL A 3 32.44 -14.59 -19.65
C VAL A 3 32.43 -14.85 -18.15
N SER A 4 32.41 -13.81 -17.33
CA SER A 4 32.04 -13.91 -15.92
C SER A 4 31.07 -12.78 -15.60
N VAL A 5 29.79 -13.15 -15.49
CA VAL A 5 28.72 -12.31 -14.98
C VAL A 5 28.67 -12.55 -13.47
N GLU A 6 28.99 -11.53 -12.67
CA GLU A 6 28.74 -11.58 -11.23
C GLU A 6 27.36 -10.98 -10.93
N LEU A 7 26.48 -11.87 -10.48
CA LEU A 7 25.12 -11.65 -10.03
C LEU A 7 25.15 -11.07 -8.62
N ALA A 8 24.75 -9.81 -8.47
CA ALA A 8 24.34 -9.25 -7.18
C ALA A 8 23.10 -8.38 -7.41
N GLY A 9 21.98 -9.04 -7.66
CA GLY A 9 20.72 -8.40 -8.00
C GLY A 9 19.53 -9.31 -7.74
N SER A 10 19.54 -10.01 -6.61
CA SER A 10 18.41 -10.84 -6.20
C SER A 10 18.54 -11.07 -4.71
N ASP A 11 17.70 -10.40 -3.90
CA ASP A 11 17.13 -10.95 -2.66
C ASP A 11 16.43 -9.88 -1.80
N LEU A 12 16.54 -8.59 -2.10
CA LEU A 12 15.73 -7.56 -1.41
C LEU A 12 14.42 -7.22 -2.13
N ALA A 13 14.26 -7.58 -3.40
CA ALA A 13 13.08 -7.23 -4.20
C ALA A 13 11.90 -8.20 -4.02
N ARG A 14 12.01 -9.23 -3.19
CA ARG A 14 10.94 -10.22 -2.96
C ARG A 14 10.05 -9.90 -1.76
N ASP A 15 10.54 -9.13 -0.80
CA ASP A 15 9.80 -8.80 0.42
C ASP A 15 9.14 -7.41 0.38
N TYR A 16 9.46 -6.60 -0.63
CA TYR A 16 8.74 -5.38 -0.93
C TYR A 16 7.89 -5.64 -2.17
N GLN A 17 6.58 -5.77 -2.00
CA GLN A 17 5.60 -5.68 -3.09
C GLN A 17 5.61 -4.24 -3.64
N LEU A 18 6.72 -3.83 -4.25
CA LEU A 18 6.81 -2.70 -5.13
C LEU A 18 6.48 -3.26 -6.51
N ALA A 19 5.20 -3.30 -6.84
CA ALA A 19 4.78 -3.48 -8.22
C ALA A 19 4.46 -2.08 -8.76
N PRO A 20 5.36 -1.50 -9.58
CA PRO A 20 5.04 -0.34 -10.41
C PRO A 20 3.79 -0.52 -11.29
N ASP A 21 3.23 -1.73 -11.33
CA ASP A 21 2.11 -2.14 -12.19
C ASP A 21 0.77 -2.33 -11.43
N ASP A 22 0.74 -2.31 -10.09
CA ASP A 22 -0.50 -2.51 -9.30
C ASP A 22 -1.30 -1.20 -9.10
N GLY A 23 -0.81 -0.08 -9.63
CA GLY A 23 -1.49 1.22 -9.55
C GLY A 23 -1.46 1.85 -8.15
N ILE A 24 -0.58 1.39 -7.25
CA ILE A 24 -0.39 2.00 -5.92
C ILE A 24 1.06 2.46 -5.67
N ILE A 25 1.21 3.49 -4.86
CA ILE A 25 2.50 3.89 -4.29
C ILE A 25 2.30 4.11 -2.79
N VAL A 26 3.19 3.53 -1.98
CA VAL A 26 3.15 3.67 -0.52
C VAL A 26 4.48 4.24 -0.03
N ARG A 27 4.42 5.28 0.80
CA ARG A 27 5.60 5.96 1.35
C ARG A 27 5.36 6.34 2.82
N PRO A 28 6.35 6.17 3.72
CA PRO A 28 7.64 5.50 3.48
C PRO A 28 7.50 3.98 3.27
N THR A 29 8.53 3.39 2.67
CA THR A 29 8.73 1.93 2.63
C THR A 29 10.22 1.66 2.95
N PRO A 30 10.58 0.85 3.96
CA PRO A 30 9.71 0.08 4.86
C PRO A 30 8.77 0.96 5.70
N VAL A 31 7.60 0.42 6.05
CA VAL A 31 6.62 1.07 6.93
C VAL A 31 7.00 0.74 8.38
N SER A 32 7.08 1.74 9.24
CA SER A 32 7.41 1.60 10.65
C SER A 32 6.25 2.03 11.54
N LEU A 33 6.24 1.54 12.77
CA LEU A 33 5.29 1.97 13.79
C LEU A 33 5.46 3.47 14.06
N GLY A 34 4.37 4.22 14.07
CA GLY A 34 4.38 5.68 14.22
C GLY A 34 4.63 6.46 12.92
N ASP A 35 4.82 5.78 11.79
CA ASP A 35 4.93 6.47 10.50
C ASP A 35 3.59 7.08 10.09
N GLU A 36 3.68 8.25 9.46
CA GLU A 36 2.62 8.81 8.64
C GLU A 36 2.79 8.26 7.21
N VAL A 37 1.96 7.28 6.85
CA VAL A 37 2.01 6.59 5.56
C VAL A 37 1.10 7.26 4.55
N GLN A 38 1.68 7.76 3.47
CA GLN A 38 0.99 8.21 2.28
C GLN A 38 0.72 7.04 1.33
N VAL A 39 -0.54 6.86 0.96
CA VAL A 39 -1.00 5.89 -0.04
C VAL A 39 -1.54 6.64 -1.25
N GLU A 40 -0.93 6.42 -2.41
CA GLU A 40 -1.42 6.89 -3.71
C GLU A 40 -2.05 5.74 -4.48
N TYR A 41 -3.09 6.06 -5.25
CA TYR A 41 -3.88 5.10 -6.02
C TYR A 41 -4.27 5.64 -7.40
N ARG A 42 -3.99 4.83 -8.42
CA ARG A 42 -4.34 5.01 -9.85
C ARG A 42 -4.87 3.70 -10.46
N GLY A 43 -5.38 2.79 -9.62
CA GLY A 43 -5.83 1.45 -10.02
C GLY A 43 -7.23 1.42 -10.65
N LEU A 44 -7.90 0.28 -10.49
CA LEU A 44 -9.14 -0.07 -11.22
C LEU A 44 -10.26 0.97 -11.09
N LEU A 45 -10.58 1.41 -9.88
CA LEU A 45 -11.69 2.33 -9.63
C LEU A 45 -11.39 3.73 -10.19
N ALA A 46 -10.14 4.18 -10.07
CA ALA A 46 -9.68 5.44 -10.64
C ALA A 46 -9.82 5.44 -12.17
N GLN A 47 -9.43 4.33 -12.82
CA GLN A 47 -9.54 4.14 -14.28
C GLN A 47 -10.99 3.93 -14.74
N SER A 48 -11.86 3.44 -13.86
CA SER A 48 -13.28 3.21 -14.14
C SER A 48 -14.14 4.47 -13.96
N GLY A 49 -13.53 5.61 -13.60
CA GLY A 49 -14.23 6.88 -13.49
C GLY A 49 -14.96 7.10 -12.17
N ALA A 50 -14.50 6.48 -11.08
CA ALA A 50 -15.05 6.72 -9.74
C ALA A 50 -15.09 8.22 -9.40
N GLU A 51 -16.21 8.65 -8.82
CA GLU A 51 -16.43 10.02 -8.35
C GLU A 51 -15.75 10.27 -7.01
N GLU A 52 -15.74 9.26 -6.14
CA GLU A 52 -15.05 9.25 -4.84
C GLU A 52 -14.39 7.88 -4.65
N VAL A 53 -13.21 7.88 -4.05
CA VAL A 53 -12.50 6.67 -3.64
C VAL A 53 -12.18 6.77 -2.15
N TYR A 54 -12.37 5.67 -1.44
CA TYR A 54 -12.06 5.52 -0.03
C TYR A 54 -10.94 4.49 0.11
N LEU A 55 -9.96 4.80 0.95
CA LEU A 55 -8.99 3.83 1.43
C LEU A 55 -9.64 3.05 2.57
N HIS A 56 -9.88 1.76 2.34
CA HIS A 56 -10.30 0.82 3.37
C HIS A 56 -9.05 0.17 3.96
N PHE A 57 -8.73 0.43 5.22
CA PHE A 57 -7.52 -0.08 5.84
C PHE A 57 -7.74 -0.63 7.23
N GLY A 58 -6.80 -1.44 7.70
CA GLY A 58 -6.72 -1.92 9.07
C GLY A 58 -5.36 -2.54 9.37
N PHE A 59 -5.16 -2.96 10.60
CA PHE A 59 -3.91 -3.55 11.08
C PHE A 59 -4.07 -5.03 11.43
N GLY A 60 -3.00 -5.82 11.36
CA GLY A 60 -2.99 -7.21 11.83
C GLY A 60 -2.62 -8.25 10.77
N ARG A 61 -2.15 -9.42 11.22
CA ARG A 61 -1.62 -10.49 10.34
C ARG A 61 -2.68 -11.50 9.88
N SER A 62 -3.64 -11.81 10.75
CA SER A 62 -4.68 -12.81 10.50
C SER A 62 -6.03 -12.13 10.30
N ASP A 63 -6.47 -11.39 11.31
CA ASP A 63 -7.68 -10.56 11.28
C ASP A 63 -7.28 -9.09 11.24
N TRP A 64 -8.09 -8.28 10.57
CA TRP A 64 -7.90 -6.83 10.56
C TRP A 64 -8.57 -6.23 11.79
N THR A 65 -7.81 -5.50 12.58
CA THR A 65 -8.26 -4.62 13.66
C THR A 65 -8.27 -3.18 13.17
N TYR A 66 -8.98 -2.32 13.91
CA TYR A 66 -9.04 -0.88 13.65
C TYR A 66 -9.41 -0.52 12.20
N VAL A 67 -10.38 -1.25 11.66
CA VAL A 67 -10.79 -1.11 10.27
C VAL A 67 -11.51 0.22 10.05
N GLN A 68 -11.03 1.00 9.08
CA GLN A 68 -11.58 2.31 8.73
C GLN A 68 -11.69 2.48 7.21
N ASP A 69 -12.70 3.24 6.80
CA ASP A 69 -12.79 3.83 5.47
C ASP A 69 -12.47 5.33 5.59
N ILE A 70 -11.41 5.80 4.95
CA ILE A 70 -11.11 7.23 4.88
C ILE A 70 -11.21 7.74 3.45
N PRO A 71 -11.80 8.92 3.21
CA PRO A 71 -11.90 9.49 1.87
C PRO A 71 -10.50 9.83 1.35
N MET A 72 -10.25 9.53 0.08
CA MET A 72 -9.02 9.93 -0.61
C MET A 72 -9.24 11.26 -1.34
N GLU A 73 -8.18 12.07 -1.44
CA GLU A 73 -8.18 13.31 -2.21
C GLU A 73 -7.78 13.03 -3.66
N LYS A 74 -8.57 13.50 -4.62
CA LYS A 74 -8.26 13.38 -6.05
C LYS A 74 -7.43 14.56 -6.55
N SER A 75 -6.23 14.27 -7.03
CA SER A 75 -5.40 15.24 -7.76
C SER A 75 -5.89 15.46 -9.19
N PRO A 76 -5.59 16.61 -9.83
CA PRO A 76 -5.98 16.89 -11.21
C PRO A 76 -5.46 15.89 -12.25
N ASP A 77 -4.36 15.18 -11.94
CA ASP A 77 -3.79 14.14 -12.80
C ASP A 77 -4.49 12.77 -12.65
N GLY A 78 -5.55 12.70 -11.82
CA GLY A 78 -6.34 11.50 -11.58
C GLY A 78 -5.82 10.60 -10.45
N THR A 79 -4.74 10.99 -9.77
CA THR A 79 -4.23 10.26 -8.59
C THR A 79 -5.13 10.48 -7.38
N TRP A 80 -5.43 9.41 -6.65
CA TRP A 80 -6.07 9.48 -5.35
C TRP A 80 -5.03 9.32 -4.25
N THR A 81 -5.07 10.18 -3.23
CA THR A 81 -4.10 10.13 -2.12
C THR A 81 -4.81 10.15 -0.78
N ALA A 82 -4.32 9.34 0.16
CA ALA A 82 -4.70 9.42 1.57
C ALA A 82 -3.48 9.23 2.47
N VAL A 83 -3.61 9.68 3.71
CA VAL A 83 -2.57 9.61 4.73
C VAL A 83 -3.10 8.86 5.94
N VAL A 84 -2.33 7.88 6.41
CA VAL A 84 -2.67 6.99 7.52
C VAL A 84 -1.59 7.07 8.59
N GLN A 85 -2.00 7.23 9.85
CA GLN A 85 -1.09 7.06 10.98
C GLN A 85 -0.99 5.58 11.34
N VAL A 86 0.23 5.05 11.39
CA VAL A 86 0.47 3.65 11.75
C VAL A 86 0.52 3.50 13.27
N GLU A 87 -0.62 3.14 13.85
CA GLU A 87 -0.82 3.11 15.31
C GLU A 87 -0.62 1.72 15.94
N GLU A 88 -0.67 0.65 15.14
CA GLU A 88 -0.53 -0.73 15.61
C GLU A 88 0.62 -1.45 14.89
N ALA A 89 1.36 -2.29 15.62
CA ALA A 89 2.39 -3.14 15.04
C ALA A 89 1.80 -4.31 14.24
N GLY A 90 2.65 -5.01 13.47
CA GLY A 90 2.25 -6.17 12.69
C GLY A 90 2.18 -5.85 11.21
N ARG A 91 0.99 -5.81 10.63
CA ARG A 91 0.83 -5.61 9.18
C ARG A 91 -0.18 -4.52 8.91
N PHE A 92 0.19 -3.54 8.11
CA PHE A 92 -0.74 -2.57 7.53
C PHE A 92 -1.39 -3.26 6.34
N ASN A 93 -2.72 -3.33 6.31
CA ASN A 93 -3.44 -3.89 5.17
C ASN A 93 -4.47 -2.90 4.66
N PHE A 94 -4.68 -2.87 3.35
CA PHE A 94 -5.64 -1.96 2.76
C PHE A 94 -6.15 -2.42 1.40
N CYS A 95 -7.28 -1.86 1.01
CA CYS A 95 -7.86 -1.92 -0.32
C CYS A 95 -8.69 -0.65 -0.57
N PHE A 96 -9.37 -0.59 -1.70
CA PHE A 96 -10.12 0.61 -2.09
C PHE A 96 -11.58 0.26 -2.36
N ARG A 97 -12.47 1.19 -2.02
CA ARG A 97 -13.86 1.17 -2.50
C ARG A 97 -14.26 2.51 -3.07
N ASP A 98 -15.22 2.50 -3.98
CA ASP A 98 -15.85 3.73 -4.47
C ASP A 98 -17.18 4.03 -3.74
N ASN A 99 -17.78 5.18 -4.06
CA ASN A 99 -19.09 5.58 -3.55
C ASN A 99 -20.25 4.64 -3.96
N ALA A 100 -20.08 3.85 -5.02
CA ALA A 100 -21.05 2.89 -5.52
C ALA A 100 -20.90 1.47 -4.89
N ASN A 101 -20.02 1.30 -3.91
CA ASN A 101 -19.68 0.03 -3.27
C ASN A 101 -19.00 -1.01 -4.19
N ASN A 102 -18.31 -0.55 -5.24
CA ASN A 102 -17.36 -1.41 -5.95
C ASN A 102 -16.03 -1.45 -5.19
N TRP A 103 -15.35 -2.60 -5.26
CA TRP A 103 -14.12 -2.84 -4.53
C TRP A 103 -12.97 -3.14 -5.48
N ASP A 104 -11.83 -2.53 -5.22
CA ASP A 104 -10.55 -2.97 -5.71
C ASP A 104 -9.76 -3.51 -4.52
N ASN A 105 -9.84 -4.82 -4.33
CA ASN A 105 -9.21 -5.57 -3.25
C ASN A 105 -8.08 -6.47 -3.77
N ASN A 106 -7.47 -6.09 -4.90
CA ASN A 106 -6.41 -6.86 -5.56
C ASN A 106 -6.80 -8.34 -5.73
N ASN A 107 -8.00 -8.59 -6.28
CA ASN A 107 -8.56 -9.93 -6.46
C ASN A 107 -8.64 -10.75 -5.16
N GLY A 108 -9.06 -10.11 -4.07
CA GLY A 108 -9.19 -10.70 -2.75
C GLY A 108 -7.89 -10.85 -1.96
N ARG A 109 -6.75 -10.38 -2.49
CA ARG A 109 -5.45 -10.44 -1.76
C ARG A 109 -5.24 -9.24 -0.85
N ASN A 110 -5.89 -8.12 -1.16
CA ASN A 110 -5.59 -6.79 -0.63
C ASN A 110 -4.12 -6.37 -0.91
N TRP A 111 -3.76 -5.16 -0.49
CA TRP A 111 -2.37 -4.76 -0.35
C TRP A 111 -2.00 -4.75 1.12
N SER A 112 -0.71 -4.93 1.37
CA SER A 112 -0.25 -5.06 2.74
C SER A 112 1.25 -4.88 2.87
N TYR A 113 1.67 -4.21 3.95
CA TYR A 113 3.07 -3.97 4.28
C TYR A 113 3.34 -4.42 5.71
N GLU A 114 4.49 -5.08 5.91
CA GLU A 114 4.99 -5.36 7.25
C GLU A 114 5.34 -4.04 7.95
N ILE A 115 4.94 -3.94 9.22
CA ILE A 115 5.21 -2.77 10.07
C ILE A 115 6.40 -3.10 10.96
N HIS A 116 7.48 -2.34 10.78
CA HIS A 116 8.70 -2.48 11.56
C HIS A 116 8.64 -1.67 12.86
N GLY A 117 9.16 -2.21 13.96
CA GLY A 117 9.25 -1.51 15.25
C GLY A 117 10.29 -0.39 15.23
N ASP A 118 10.00 0.71 15.91
CA ASP A 118 10.83 1.90 16.04
C ASP A 118 12.18 1.62 16.72
N GLY A 119 13.26 1.42 15.94
CA GLY A 119 14.62 1.65 16.42
C GLY A 119 15.68 0.55 16.27
N GLU A 120 15.85 -0.05 15.09
CA GLU A 120 17.06 -0.83 14.76
C GLU A 120 17.80 -0.21 13.55
N PHE A 121 18.22 1.05 13.70
CA PHE A 121 19.45 1.55 13.07
C PHE A 121 20.29 2.19 14.18
N HIS A 122 21.23 1.41 14.72
CA HIS A 122 22.33 1.88 15.56
C HIS A 122 23.39 2.58 14.71
#